data_AF-A0A963M730-F1
#
_entry.id   AF-A0A963M730-F1
#
_cell.length_a   1.000
_cell.length_b   1.000
_cell.length_c   1.000
_cell.angle_alpha   90.00
_cell.angle_beta   90.00
_cell.angle_gamma   90.00
#
_symmetry.space_group_name_H-M   'P 1'
#
loop_
_entity.id
_entity.type
_entity.pdbx_description
1 polymer ?
#
loop_
_entity_poly.entity_id
_entity_poly.type
_entity_poly.pdbx_seq_one_letter_code
_entity_poly.pdbx_strand_id
1 'polypeptide(L)' 'IEGDLLAVQSTREARNGQIVVARIGDEVTVKRFHRHGNQIELHAENPDYATIVVNPGEPFAIEGLAVGLIRNSMLM' A
#
# COMPACT_ATOMS: atom_id res chain seq x y z
N ILE A 1 3.82 -14.32 -10.04
CA ILE A 1 4.42 -13.16 -9.33
C ILE A 1 4.64 -13.64 -7.91
N GLU A 2 5.58 -14.56 -7.74
CA GLU A 2 5.89 -15.17 -6.44
C GLU A 2 7.39 -15.01 -6.28
N GLY A 3 7.82 -14.26 -5.25
CA GLY A 3 9.23 -14.02 -4.95
C GLY A 3 9.72 -12.58 -5.14
N ASP A 4 8.87 -11.63 -5.53
CA ASP A 4 9.22 -10.21 -5.48
C ASP A 4 9.23 -9.74 -4.01
N LEU A 5 10.38 -9.31 -3.51
CA LEU A 5 10.52 -8.74 -2.17
C LEU A 5 10.30 -7.23 -2.24
N LEU A 6 9.32 -6.72 -1.51
CA LEU A 6 9.08 -5.29 -1.41
C LEU A 6 9.93 -4.70 -0.28
N ALA A 7 10.84 -3.80 -0.61
CA ALA A 7 11.56 -3.01 0.38
C ALA A 7 10.60 -1.96 0.93
N VAL A 8 10.36 -2.02 2.25
CA VAL A 8 9.44 -1.13 2.95
C VAL A 8 10.21 -0.31 3.98
N GLN A 9 10.09 1.01 3.88
CA GLN A 9 10.54 1.90 4.94
C GLN A 9 9.44 1.99 6.00
N SER A 10 9.72 1.54 7.22
CA SER A 10 8.79 1.63 8.35
C SER A 10 8.46 3.09 8.65
N THR A 11 7.23 3.49 8.37
CA THR A 11 6.69 4.84 8.63
C THR A 11 5.19 4.75 8.83
N ARG A 12 4.65 5.63 9.68
CA ARG A 12 3.21 5.73 9.94
C ARG A 12 2.56 6.84 9.14
N GLU A 13 3.37 7.61 8.43
CA GLU A 13 2.96 8.76 7.63
C GLU A 13 3.33 8.54 6.17
N ALA A 14 2.39 8.88 5.28
CA ALA A 14 2.58 8.87 3.84
C ALA A 14 1.90 10.09 3.21
N ARG A 15 2.41 10.50 2.06
CA ARG A 15 1.88 11.59 1.24
C ARG A 15 1.05 11.02 0.10
N ASN A 16 0.13 11.85 -0.42
CA ASN A 16 -0.69 11.46 -1.56
C ASN A 16 0.18 11.08 -2.76
N GLY A 17 -0.21 10.01 -3.43
CA GLY A 17 0.52 9.43 -4.56
C GLY A 17 1.66 8.50 -4.18
N GLN A 18 1.95 8.27 -2.89
CA GLN A 18 2.96 7.31 -2.48
C GLN A 18 2.43 5.87 -2.42
N ILE A 19 3.27 4.88 -2.74
CA ILE A 19 2.90 3.46 -2.56
C ILE A 19 3.15 3.08 -1.11
N VAL A 20 2.11 2.63 -0.41
CA VAL A 20 2.17 2.27 0.99
C VAL A 20 1.76 0.82 1.20
N VAL A 21 2.31 0.23 2.26
CA VAL A 21 1.78 -0.97 2.88
C VAL A 21 0.79 -0.52 3.94
N ALA A 22 -0.49 -0.73 3.66
CA ALA A 22 -1.58 -0.38 4.55
C ALA A 22 -2.21 -1.64 5.13
N ARG A 23 -2.59 -1.57 6.40
CA ARG A 23 -3.38 -2.57 7.09
C ARG A 23 -4.78 -2.03 7.33
N ILE A 24 -5.79 -2.76 6.88
CA ILE A 24 -7.21 -2.48 7.11
C ILE A 24 -7.78 -3.67 7.88
N GLY A 25 -8.10 -3.48 9.16
CA GLY A 25 -8.43 -4.58 10.06
C GLY A 25 -7.28 -5.59 10.15
N ASP A 26 -7.53 -6.82 9.70
CA ASP A 26 -6.56 -7.90 9.65
C ASP A 26 -5.92 -8.07 8.26
N GLU A 27 -6.38 -7.34 7.25
CA GLU A 27 -5.87 -7.45 5.88
C GLU A 27 -4.72 -6.45 5.63
N VAL A 28 -3.64 -6.92 5.02
CA VAL A 28 -2.51 -6.08 4.59
C VAL A 28 -2.50 -5.98 3.07
N THR A 29 -2.47 -4.76 2.56
CA THR A 29 -2.47 -4.47 1.13
C THR A 29 -1.35 -3.49 0.75
N VAL A 30 -0.86 -3.59 -0.48
CA VAL A 30 0.06 -2.62 -1.07
C VAL A 30 -0.69 -1.82 -2.11
N LYS A 31 -0.91 -0.54 -1.86
CA LYS A 31 -1.69 0.35 -2.74
C LYS A 31 -1.13 1.77 -2.71
N ARG A 32 -1.51 2.57 -3.71
CA ARG A 32 -1.19 3.99 -3.76
C ARG A 32 -2.09 4.76 -2.81
N PHE A 33 -1.50 5.40 -1.82
CA PHE A 33 -2.19 6.18 -0.81
C PHE A 33 -2.63 7.53 -1.37
N HIS A 34 -3.91 7.82 -1.22
CA HIS A 34 -4.49 9.14 -1.42
C HIS A 34 -5.35 9.51 -0.23
N ARG A 35 -5.19 10.74 0.26
CA ARG A 35 -5.97 11.27 1.37
C ARG A 35 -6.56 12.61 0.99
N HIS A 36 -7.88 12.70 1.08
CA HIS A 36 -8.65 13.91 0.85
C HIS A 36 -9.33 14.32 2.16
N GLY A 37 -8.66 15.17 2.93
CA GLY A 37 -9.12 15.59 4.26
C GLY A 37 -9.17 14.41 5.24
N ASN A 38 -10.38 13.96 5.55
CA ASN A 38 -10.63 12.80 6.42
C ASN A 38 -10.90 11.50 5.65
N GLN A 39 -11.06 11.55 4.32
CA GLN A 39 -11.23 10.37 3.49
C GLN A 39 -9.85 9.79 3.12
N ILE A 40 -9.69 8.48 3.28
CA ILE A 40 -8.52 7.74 2.81
C ILE A 40 -8.95 6.83 1.67
N GLU A 41 -8.21 6.90 0.57
CA GLU A 41 -8.42 6.16 -0.66
C GLU A 41 -7.13 5.42 -1.00
N LEU A 42 -7.25 4.13 -1.26
CA LEU A 42 -6.15 3.26 -1.64
C LEU A 42 -6.37 2.80 -3.07
N HIS A 43 -5.63 3.39 -4.00
CA HIS A 43 -5.74 3.09 -5.42
C HIS A 43 -4.86 1.91 -5.78
N ALA A 44 -5.40 0.95 -6.53
CA ALA A 44 -4.57 -0.08 -7.13
C ALA A 44 -3.75 0.51 -8.29
N GLU A 45 -2.53 0.00 -8.49
CA GLU A 45 -1.75 0.31 -9.69
C GLU A 45 -2.26 -0.43 -10.93
N ASN A 46 -3.01 -1.52 -10.73
CA ASN A 46 -3.64 -2.27 -11.80
C ASN A 46 -5.12 -1.83 -11.94
N PRO A 47 -5.56 -1.33 -13.11
CA PRO A 47 -6.93 -0.88 -13.35
C PRO A 47 -7.99 -1.98 -13.19
N ASP A 48 -7.61 -3.25 -13.24
CA ASP A 48 -8.52 -4.37 -12.95
C ASP A 48 -8.95 -4.46 -11.48
N TYR A 49 -8.30 -3.71 -10.58
CA TYR A 49 -8.57 -3.75 -9.15
C TYR A 49 -9.21 -2.44 -8.66
N ALA A 50 -10.28 -2.57 -7.88
CA ALA A 50 -10.98 -1.43 -7.33
C ALA A 50 -10.14 -0.62 -6.31
N THR A 51 -10.39 0.69 -6.29
CA THR A 51 -9.94 1.57 -5.20
C THR A 51 -10.66 1.18 -3.92
N ILE A 52 -9.90 0.99 -2.84
CA ILE A 52 -10.46 0.75 -1.51
C ILE A 52 -10.61 2.11 -0.83
N VAL A 53 -11.84 2.43 -0.44
CA VAL A 53 -12.14 3.62 0.36
C VAL A 53 -12.27 3.18 1.80
N VAL A 54 -11.41 3.70 2.67
CA VAL A 54 -11.46 3.39 4.10
C VAL A 54 -12.58 4.21 4.74
N ASN A 55 -13.54 3.53 5.37
CA ASN A 55 -14.65 4.21 6.01
C ASN A 55 -14.22 4.83 7.35
N PRO A 56 -14.82 5.97 7.75
CA PRO A 56 -14.57 6.56 9.06
C PRO A 56 -15.00 5.60 10.17
N GLY A 57 -14.03 5.12 10.95
CA GLY A 57 -14.22 4.13 12.02
C GLY A 57 -13.62 2.76 11.71
N GLU A 58 -13.20 2.50 10.46
CA GLU A 58 -12.43 1.29 10.16
C GLU A 58 -11.01 1.37 10.75
N PRO A 59 -10.51 0.28 11.34
CA PRO A 59 -9.13 0.21 11.81
C PRO A 59 -8.18 0.28 10.61
N PHE A 60 -7.50 1.41 10.46
CA PHE A 60 -6.53 1.64 9.40
C PHE A 60 -5.17 2.03 9.98
N ALA A 61 -4.12 1.38 9.50
CA ALA A 61 -2.74 1.69 9.84
C ALA A 61 -1.85 1.66 8.60
N ILE A 62 -0.89 2.58 8.55
CA ILE A 62 0.21 2.52 7.58
C ILE A 62 1.37 1.79 8.26
N GLU A 63 1.75 0.65 7.70
CA GLU A 63 2.88 -0.16 8.18
C GLU A 63 4.21 0.39 7.62
N GLY A 64 4.17 0.92 6.40
CA GLY A 64 5.32 1.59 5.82
C GLY A 64 5.13 2.04 4.38
N LEU A 65 6.17 2.70 3.87
CA LEU A 65 6.28 3.19 2.51
C LEU A 65 7.04 2.19 1.67
N ALA A 66 6.50 1.80 0.52
CA ALA A 66 7.24 0.99 -0.44
C ALA A 66 8.33 1.85 -1.10
N VAL A 67 9.59 1.49 -0.88
CA VAL A 67 10.76 2.24 -1.38
C VAL A 67 11.49 1.53 -2.52
N GLY A 68 11.20 0.27 -2.78
CA GLY A 68 11.79 -0.46 -3.89
C GLY A 68 11.27 -1.88 -4.02
N LEU A 69 11.47 -2.46 -5.21
CA LEU A 69 11.21 -3.87 -5.50
C LEU A 69 12.56 -4.56 -5.68
N ILE A 70 12.78 -5.60 -4.89
CA ILE A 70 13.90 -6.51 -5.04
C ILE A 70 13.37 -7.72 -5.78
N ARG A 71 13.73 -7.79 -7.06
CA ARG A 71 13.49 -8.94 -7.90
C ARG A 71 14.67 -9.89 -7.79
N ASN A 72 14.46 -11.04 -7.16
CA ASN A 72 15.43 -12.12 -7.23
C ASN A 72 15.27 -12.85 -8.58
N SER A 73 15.73 -12.22 -9.66
CA SER A 73 15.94 -12.93 -10.92
C SER A 73 17.15 -13.85 -10.74
N MET A 74 16.93 -15.02 -10.15
CA MET A 74 17.79 -16.16 -10.44
C MET A 74 17.57 -16.45 -11.93
N LEU A 75 18.48 -15.95 -12.77
CA LEU A 75 18.71 -16.56 -14.08
C LEU A 75 19.10 -18.01 -13.80
N MET A 76 18.22 -18.95 -14.15
CA MET A 76 18.60 -20.31 -14.51
C MET A 76 18.66 -20.38 -16.03
#